data_AF-A0A0C2ZCP4-F1
#
_entry.id   AF-A0A0C2ZCP4-F1
#
_cell.length_a   1.000
_cell.length_b   1.000
_cell.length_c   1.000
_cell.angle_alpha   90.00
_cell.angle_beta   90.00
_cell.angle_gamma   90.00
#
_symmetry.space_group_name_H-M   'P 1'
#
loop_
_entity.id
_entity.type
_entity.pdbx_description
1 polymer ?
#
loop_
_entity_poly.entity_id
_entity_poly.type
_entity_poly.pdbx_seq_one_letter_code
_entity_poly.pdbx_strand_id
1 'polypeptide(L)'
;MYTISIGELQKNISFLTQFTEVFTIVDKRKNRSVAVVYPITTYSVVALMAGKYKNRVTPTDDLSVAKNRAMMEAMGEKYGLSH
;
A
#
# COMPACT_ATOMS: atom_id res chain seq x y z
N MET A 1 -22.22 -4.13 -4.48
CA MET A 1 -21.92 -2.86 -3.77
C MET A 1 -22.47 -2.99 -2.36
N TYR A 2 -21.58 -3.02 -1.35
CA TYR A 2 -21.99 -3.24 0.05
C TYR A 2 -22.65 -2.00 0.64
N THR A 3 -23.67 -2.19 1.48
CA THR A 3 -24.36 -1.10 2.20
C THR A 3 -24.20 -1.28 3.71
N ILE A 4 -23.71 -0.24 4.38
CA ILE A 4 -23.47 -0.21 5.83
C ILE A 4 -24.35 0.87 6.46
N SER A 5 -24.98 0.58 7.60
CA SER A 5 -25.74 1.62 8.30
C SER A 5 -24.85 2.53 9.14
N ILE A 6 -25.25 3.79 9.29
CA ILE A 6 -24.53 4.76 10.14
C ILE A 6 -24.36 4.22 11.58
N GLY A 7 -25.38 3.56 12.14
CA GLY A 7 -25.33 3.03 13.50
C GLY A 7 -24.34 1.86 13.67
N GLU A 8 -24.22 0.99 12.68
CA GLU A 8 -23.21 -0.09 12.68
C GLU A 8 -21.79 0.47 12.56
N LEU A 9 -21.63 1.51 11.75
CA LEU A 9 -20.36 2.19 11.49
C LEU A 9 -19.89 2.96 12.73
N GLN A 10 -20.80 3.64 13.45
CA GLN A 10 -20.50 4.31 14.71
C GLN A 10 -20.04 3.34 15.81
N LYS A 11 -20.62 2.13 15.88
CA LYS A 11 -20.23 1.13 16.87
C LYS A 11 -18.88 0.50 16.57
N ASN A 12 -18.51 0.40 15.29
CA ASN A 12 -17.34 -0.35 14.85
C ASN A 12 -16.51 0.42 13.81
N ILE A 13 -16.13 1.66 14.15
CA ILE A 13 -15.43 2.54 13.22
C ILE A 13 -14.06 2.00 12.78
N SER A 14 -13.46 1.11 13.58
CA SER A 14 -12.24 0.39 13.26
C SER A 14 -12.34 -0.50 12.02
N PHE A 15 -13.54 -0.98 11.64
CA PHE A 15 -13.70 -1.76 10.41
C PHE A 15 -13.43 -0.94 9.13
N LEU A 16 -13.50 0.40 9.20
CA LEU A 16 -13.18 1.28 8.08
C LEU A 16 -11.77 1.04 7.51
N THR A 17 -10.82 0.63 8.34
CA THR A 17 -9.43 0.39 7.90
C THR A 17 -9.24 -0.97 7.22
N GLN A 18 -10.22 -1.87 7.32
CA GLN A 18 -10.16 -3.22 6.75
C GLN A 18 -10.87 -3.32 5.40
N PHE A 19 -11.70 -2.34 5.04
CA PHE A 19 -12.40 -2.36 3.77
C PHE A 19 -11.45 -2.07 2.61
N THR A 20 -11.36 -3.02 1.70
CA THR A 20 -10.64 -2.90 0.42
C THR A 20 -11.58 -2.61 -0.74
N GLU A 21 -12.90 -2.71 -0.53
CA GLU A 21 -13.94 -2.50 -1.53
C GLU A 21 -14.79 -1.25 -1.26
N VAL A 22 -15.41 -0.74 -2.32
CA VAL A 22 -16.31 0.42 -2.26
C VAL A 22 -17.62 0.04 -1.55
N PHE A 23 -18.03 0.86 -0.58
CA PHE A 23 -19.28 0.67 0.15
C PHE A 23 -20.09 1.97 0.28
N THR A 24 -21.39 1.82 0.50
CA THR A 24 -22.34 2.92 0.66
C THR A 24 -22.83 3.00 2.10
N ILE A 25 -22.82 4.20 2.66
CA ILE A 25 -23.35 4.50 3.98
C ILE A 25 -24.81 4.91 3.83
N VAL A 26 -25.69 4.21 4.54
CA VAL A 26 -27.14 4.43 4.50
C VAL A 26 -27.64 4.82 5.89
N ASP A 27 -28.49 5.84 5.94
CA ASP A 27 -29.31 6.10 7.13
C ASP A 27 -30.56 5.22 7.06
N LYS A 28 -30.56 4.13 7.84
CA LYS A 28 -31.70 3.19 7.93
C LYS A 28 -32.98 3.86 8.49
N ARG A 29 -32.88 4.94 9.27
CA ARG A 29 -34.07 5.63 9.85
C ARG A 29 -34.78 6.48 8.80
N LYS A 30 -34.02 7.14 7.94
CA LYS A 30 -34.54 8.02 6.88
C LYS A 30 -34.62 7.32 5.51
N ASN A 31 -34.20 6.06 5.43
CA ASN A 31 -34.09 5.25 4.21
C ASN A 31 -33.36 5.98 3.06
N ARG A 32 -32.25 6.66 3.39
CA ARG A 32 -31.49 7.49 2.43
C ARG A 32 -30.03 7.09 2.41
N SER A 33 -29.47 7.00 1.20
CA SER A 33 -28.02 6.94 1.00
C SER A 33 -27.40 8.28 1.40
N VAL A 34 -26.37 8.25 2.23
CA VAL A 34 -25.72 9.45 2.77
C VAL A 34 -24.37 9.69 2.11
N ALA A 35 -23.59 8.63 1.89
CA ALA A 35 -22.27 8.75 1.29
C ALA A 35 -21.86 7.44 0.61
N VAL A 36 -20.98 7.55 -0.40
CA VAL A 36 -20.25 6.42 -0.98
C VAL A 36 -18.79 6.60 -0.61
N VAL A 37 -18.19 5.57 -0.03
CA VAL A 37 -16.81 5.60 0.46
C VAL A 37 -15.93 4.76 -0.46
N TYR A 38 -14.86 5.38 -0.96
CA TYR A 38 -13.85 4.74 -1.78
C TYR A 38 -12.59 4.54 -0.94
N PRO A 39 -12.17 3.30 -0.66
CA PRO A 39 -10.93 3.06 0.06
C PRO A 39 -9.74 3.50 -0.78
N ILE A 40 -8.81 4.24 -0.18
CA ILE A 40 -7.55 4.60 -0.82
C ILE A 40 -6.68 3.35 -0.81
N THR A 41 -6.51 2.73 -1.97
CA THR A 41 -5.56 1.64 -2.13
C THR A 41 -4.17 2.23 -2.29
N THR A 42 -3.34 2.14 -1.26
CA THR A 42 -1.91 2.48 -1.34
C THR A 42 -1.15 1.35 -2.03
N TYR A 43 -1.49 1.06 -3.29
CA TYR A 43 -0.61 0.22 -4.10
C TYR A 43 0.64 1.02 -4.43
N SER A 44 1.79 0.59 -3.90
CA SER A 44 3.07 1.10 -4.36
C SER A 44 3.25 0.65 -5.81
N VAL A 45 3.05 1.58 -6.75
CA VAL A 45 3.31 1.37 -8.18
C VAL A 45 4.73 0.86 -8.39
N VAL A 46 5.67 1.33 -7.58
CA VAL A 46 7.07 0.90 -7.59
C VAL A 46 7.20 -0.61 -7.32
N ALA A 47 6.43 -1.15 -6.37
CA ALA A 47 6.44 -2.59 -6.08
C ALA A 47 5.87 -3.42 -7.24
N LEU A 48 4.85 -2.90 -7.95
CA LEU A 48 4.30 -3.54 -9.14
C LEU A 48 5.30 -3.51 -10.31
N MET A 49 6.00 -2.38 -10.50
CA MET A 49 7.00 -2.20 -11.56
C MET A 49 8.31 -2.97 -11.32
N ALA A 50 8.63 -3.31 -10.07
CA ALA A 50 9.87 -4.01 -9.73
C ALA A 50 9.96 -5.44 -10.31
N GLY A 51 8.82 -6.06 -10.69
CA GLY A 51 8.78 -7.34 -11.39
C GLY A 51 9.62 -8.43 -10.71
N LYS A 52 10.56 -9.05 -11.46
CA LYS A 52 11.46 -10.11 -10.96
C LYS A 52 12.48 -9.65 -9.91
N TYR A 53 12.67 -8.34 -9.75
CA TYR A 53 13.64 -7.75 -8.83
C TYR A 53 13.02 -7.29 -7.50
N LYS A 54 11.70 -7.42 -7.33
CA LYS A 54 10.97 -6.94 -6.14
C LYS A 54 11.53 -7.42 -4.79
N ASN A 55 12.17 -8.59 -4.75
CA ASN A 55 12.75 -9.19 -3.54
C ASN A 55 14.28 -9.15 -3.53
N ARG A 56 14.92 -8.60 -4.57
CA ARG A 56 16.38 -8.62 -4.73
C ARG A 56 17.05 -7.35 -4.23
N VAL A 57 16.29 -6.27 -4.07
CA VAL A 57 16.86 -4.95 -3.77
C VAL A 57 16.02 -4.26 -2.72
N THR A 58 16.68 -3.73 -1.69
CA THR A 58 16.03 -2.89 -0.69
C THR A 58 15.71 -1.53 -1.30
N PRO A 59 14.45 -1.09 -1.34
CA PRO A 59 14.10 0.23 -1.86
C PRO A 59 14.83 1.32 -1.08
N THR A 60 15.31 2.35 -1.78
CA THR A 60 15.91 3.52 -1.17
C THR A 60 15.52 4.76 -1.95
N ASP A 61 15.16 5.82 -1.23
CA ASP A 61 14.72 7.08 -1.84
C ASP A 61 15.91 7.95 -2.30
N ASP A 62 17.12 7.65 -1.82
CA ASP A 62 18.34 8.38 -2.17
C ASP A 62 19.15 7.63 -3.25
N LEU A 63 19.14 8.21 -4.45
CA LEU A 63 19.87 7.69 -5.60
C LEU A 63 21.39 7.62 -5.37
N SER A 64 21.95 8.55 -4.60
CA SER A 64 23.39 8.60 -4.32
C SER A 64 23.81 7.40 -3.47
N VAL A 65 22.99 7.08 -2.46
CA VAL A 65 23.19 5.90 -1.61
C VAL A 65 23.06 4.62 -2.41
N ALA A 66 22.05 4.52 -3.29
CA ALA A 66 21.87 3.37 -4.18
C ALA A 66 23.09 3.11 -5.07
N LYS A 67 23.62 4.17 -5.70
CA LYS A 67 24.80 4.08 -6.58
C LYS A 67 26.04 3.64 -5.81
N ASN A 68 26.28 4.22 -4.64
CA ASN A 68 27.44 3.88 -3.82
C ASN A 68 27.42 2.42 -3.37
N ARG A 69 26.26 1.90 -2.95
CA ARG A 69 26.10 0.49 -2.59
C ARG A 69 26.37 -0.44 -3.76
N ALA A 70 25.73 -0.19 -4.91
CA ALA A 70 25.92 -0.99 -6.12
C ALA A 70 27.39 -0.98 -6.59
N MET A 71 28.06 0.17 -6.48
CA MET A 71 29.48 0.30 -6.81
C MET A 71 30.37 -0.50 -5.85
N MET A 72 30.12 -0.43 -4.54
CA MET A 72 30.88 -1.21 -3.55
C MET A 72 30.70 -2.71 -3.74
N GLU A 73 29.47 -3.16 -4.01
CA GLU A 73 29.16 -4.58 -4.26
C GLU A 73 29.87 -5.08 -5.52
N ALA A 74 29.79 -4.34 -6.64
CA ALA A 74 30.48 -4.69 -7.88
C ALA A 74 32.02 -4.69 -7.75
N MET A 75 32.57 -3.78 -6.95
CA MET A 75 34.01 -3.76 -6.65
C MET A 75 34.39 -4.92 -5.72
N GLY A 76 33.55 -5.25 -4.76
CA GLY A 76 33.72 -6.40 -3.87
C GLY A 76 33.82 -7.71 -4.65
N GLU A 77 32.89 -7.93 -5.59
CA GLU A 77 32.90 -9.09 -6.48
C GLU A 77 34.15 -9.09 -7.39
N LYS A 78 34.47 -7.95 -8.00
CA LYS A 78 35.60 -7.85 -8.94
C LYS A 78 36.95 -8.13 -8.27
N TYR A 79 37.13 -7.70 -7.03
CA TYR A 79 38.39 -7.86 -6.29
C TYR A 79 38.37 -9.02 -5.30
N GLY A 80 37.32 -9.86 -5.28
CA GLY A 80 37.21 -11.02 -4.39
C GLY A 80 37.12 -10.67 -2.91
N LEU A 81 36.66 -9.46 -2.59
CA LEU A 81 36.47 -8.96 -1.22
C LEU A 81 35.07 -9.28 -0.67
N SER A 82 34.18 -9.83 -1.52
CA SER A 82 32.86 -10.34 -1.12
C SER A 82 32.97 -11.82 -0.74
N HIS A 83 32.64 -12.16 0.51
CA HIS A 83 32.42 -13.55 0.96
C HIS A 83 30.98 -13.98 0.73
#